data_AF-W0G5A6-F1
#
_entry.id   AF-W0G5A6-F1
#
_cell.length_a   1.000
_cell.length_b   1.000
_cell.length_c   1.000
_cell.angle_alpha   90.00
_cell.angle_beta   90.00
_cell.angle_gamma   90.00
#
_symmetry.space_group_name_H-M   'P 1'
#
loop_
_entity.id
_entity.type
_entity.pdbx_description
1 polymer ?
#
loop_
_entity_poly.entity_id
_entity_poly.type
_entity_poly.pdbx_seq_one_letter_code
_entity_poly.pdbx_strand_id
1 'polypeptide(L)'
;EGAAPVELPILTGTVGPDVIDVRGLTATGRFTFDPGFMSTASCESKITYIDGDNGILLHRGYPIEQLAQHSDYLETCYLLLNGELPTAEQKAQFVAVVKNHTMVHEQLKTFFNGFRRDAHPMAVMCGVVGALSAFYHDSLDINNPQHREISAVRLVAKMPTLAAMVYKYSMGQPMMYPRNDLSYAENFLHMMFNTPCEIKPI
;
A
#
# COMPACT_ATOMS: atom_id res chain seq x y z
N GLU A 1 -26.48 -15.21 -35.71
CA GLU A 1 -26.75 -14.06 -36.60
C GLU A 1 -25.61 -13.90 -37.59
N GLY A 2 -25.75 -14.38 -38.84
CA GLY A 2 -25.03 -13.97 -40.06
C GLY A 2 -23.50 -13.80 -40.13
N ALA A 3 -22.76 -13.83 -39.02
CA ALA A 3 -21.34 -13.65 -38.93
C ALA A 3 -20.67 -14.99 -38.61
N ALA A 4 -19.46 -15.18 -39.14
CA ALA A 4 -18.65 -16.34 -38.81
C ALA A 4 -18.44 -16.42 -37.28
N PRO A 5 -18.49 -17.62 -36.70
CA PRO A 5 -18.20 -17.81 -35.28
C PRO A 5 -16.79 -17.31 -34.95
N VAL A 6 -16.65 -16.68 -33.79
CA VAL A 6 -15.35 -16.26 -33.24
C VAL A 6 -15.03 -17.20 -32.09
N GLU A 7 -13.96 -17.95 -32.20
CA GLU A 7 -13.46 -18.77 -31.09
C GLU A 7 -12.69 -17.87 -30.12
N LEU A 8 -13.05 -17.94 -28.84
CA LEU A 8 -12.39 -17.20 -27.76
C LEU A 8 -11.83 -18.21 -26.75
N PRO A 9 -10.53 -18.14 -26.40
CA PRO A 9 -9.94 -19.03 -25.42
C PRO A 9 -10.56 -18.85 -24.03
N ILE A 10 -10.61 -19.93 -23.26
CA ILE A 10 -10.91 -19.90 -21.82
C ILE A 10 -9.59 -19.99 -21.07
N LEU A 11 -9.40 -19.11 -20.09
CA LEU A 11 -8.24 -19.11 -19.20
C LEU A 11 -8.70 -19.47 -17.79
N THR A 12 -7.97 -20.38 -17.16
CA THR A 12 -8.26 -20.89 -15.82
C THR A 12 -7.25 -20.35 -14.83
N GLY A 13 -7.76 -19.77 -13.73
CA GLY A 13 -6.95 -19.36 -12.59
C GLY A 13 -6.57 -20.56 -11.70
N THR A 14 -5.63 -20.34 -10.77
CA THR A 14 -5.35 -21.34 -9.72
C THR A 14 -6.55 -21.51 -8.78
N VAL A 15 -7.30 -20.44 -8.57
CA VAL A 15 -8.53 -20.35 -7.78
C VAL A 15 -9.47 -19.32 -8.43
N GLY A 16 -10.77 -19.42 -8.13
CA GLY A 16 -11.79 -18.54 -8.69
C GLY A 16 -12.36 -19.01 -10.03
N PRO A 17 -13.25 -18.20 -10.65
CA PRO A 17 -13.91 -18.56 -11.89
C PRO A 17 -12.98 -18.47 -13.11
N ASP A 18 -13.27 -19.26 -14.13
CA ASP A 18 -12.64 -19.15 -15.45
C ASP A 18 -13.01 -17.82 -16.13
N VAL A 19 -12.12 -17.33 -16.99
CA VAL A 19 -12.33 -16.12 -17.78
C VAL A 19 -12.25 -16.40 -19.26
N ILE A 20 -13.04 -15.65 -20.04
CA ILE A 20 -13.01 -15.70 -21.51
C ILE A 20 -12.05 -14.63 -22.00
N ASP A 21 -11.04 -15.03 -22.78
CA ASP A 21 -10.07 -14.11 -23.35
C ASP A 21 -10.65 -13.38 -24.56
N VAL A 22 -11.04 -12.12 -24.33
CA VAL A 22 -11.60 -11.23 -25.36
C VAL A 22 -10.54 -10.32 -26.01
N ARG A 23 -9.24 -10.50 -25.75
CA ARG A 23 -8.18 -9.62 -26.31
C ARG A 23 -8.19 -9.59 -27.84
N GLY A 24 -8.51 -10.72 -28.48
CA GLY A 24 -8.61 -10.84 -29.94
C GLY A 24 -9.92 -10.29 -30.54
N LEU A 25 -10.92 -9.96 -29.72
CA LEU A 25 -12.25 -9.57 -30.20
C LEU A 25 -12.23 -8.25 -31.00
N THR A 26 -11.34 -7.33 -30.63
CA THR A 26 -11.19 -6.02 -31.28
C THR A 26 -10.77 -6.12 -32.74
N ALA A 27 -9.98 -7.15 -33.11
CA ALA A 27 -9.59 -7.42 -34.49
C ALA A 27 -10.79 -7.77 -35.39
N THR A 28 -11.93 -8.15 -34.79
CA THR A 28 -13.17 -8.44 -35.51
C THR A 28 -14.10 -7.23 -35.65
N GLY A 29 -13.67 -6.05 -35.21
CA GLY A 29 -14.48 -4.82 -35.21
C GLY A 29 -15.57 -4.80 -34.13
N ARG A 30 -15.44 -5.64 -33.09
CA ARG A 30 -16.40 -5.78 -32.00
C ARG A 30 -15.77 -5.40 -30.66
N PHE A 31 -16.61 -4.92 -29.74
CA PHE A 31 -16.25 -4.57 -28.38
C PHE A 31 -17.26 -5.18 -27.40
N THR A 32 -16.82 -5.41 -26.16
CA THR A 32 -17.72 -5.68 -25.05
C THR A 32 -18.30 -4.37 -24.52
N PHE A 33 -19.50 -4.42 -23.95
CA PHE A 33 -20.12 -3.28 -23.28
C PHE A 33 -20.47 -3.68 -21.85
N ASP A 34 -19.64 -3.25 -20.91
CA ASP A 34 -19.76 -3.58 -19.47
C ASP A 34 -19.42 -2.34 -18.61
N PRO A 35 -20.32 -1.34 -18.55
CA PRO A 35 -20.12 -0.18 -17.68
C PRO A 35 -20.05 -0.59 -16.21
N GLY A 36 -18.88 -0.45 -15.60
CA GLY A 36 -18.61 -0.85 -14.21
C GLY A 36 -17.72 -2.08 -14.07
N PHE A 37 -17.34 -2.74 -15.16
CA PHE A 37 -16.47 -3.92 -15.17
C PHE A 37 -17.01 -5.10 -14.33
N MET A 38 -18.33 -5.25 -14.26
CA MET A 38 -18.97 -6.29 -13.43
C MET A 38 -18.67 -7.71 -13.94
N SER A 39 -18.45 -7.85 -15.25
CA SER A 39 -18.16 -9.11 -15.94
C SER A 39 -16.77 -9.13 -16.57
N THR A 40 -15.91 -8.16 -16.24
CA THR A 40 -14.62 -7.97 -16.89
C THR A 40 -13.47 -8.17 -15.90
N ALA A 41 -12.65 -9.20 -16.11
CA ALA A 41 -11.38 -9.36 -15.41
C ALA A 41 -10.29 -8.53 -16.10
N SER A 42 -9.83 -7.45 -15.47
CA SER A 42 -8.88 -6.49 -16.07
C SER A 42 -7.40 -6.88 -15.94
N CYS A 43 -7.05 -7.75 -14.99
CA CYS A 43 -5.67 -8.14 -14.74
C CYS A 43 -5.55 -9.57 -14.21
N GLU A 44 -4.37 -10.15 -14.38
CA GLU A 44 -3.92 -11.33 -13.63
C GLU A 44 -3.24 -10.86 -12.33
N SER A 45 -3.57 -11.49 -11.21
CA SER A 45 -2.97 -11.17 -9.91
C SER A 45 -2.65 -12.43 -9.12
N LYS A 46 -1.55 -12.36 -8.36
CA LYS A 46 -1.11 -13.41 -7.42
C LYS A 46 -1.03 -12.88 -5.99
N ILE A 47 -1.66 -11.74 -5.70
CA ILE A 47 -1.52 -11.01 -4.43
C ILE A 47 -2.60 -11.43 -3.43
N THR A 48 -3.87 -11.27 -3.80
CA THR A 48 -5.01 -11.50 -2.91
C THR A 48 -6.10 -12.24 -3.67
N TYR A 49 -6.68 -13.26 -3.04
CA TYR A 49 -7.89 -13.93 -3.51
C TYR A 49 -9.05 -13.61 -2.57
N ILE A 50 -10.23 -13.35 -3.14
CA ILE A 50 -11.45 -13.03 -2.41
C ILE A 50 -12.58 -13.89 -2.98
N ASP A 51 -13.30 -14.57 -2.11
CA ASP A 51 -14.60 -15.20 -2.40
C ASP A 51 -15.64 -14.57 -1.46
N GLY A 52 -16.46 -13.69 -2.01
CA GLY A 52 -17.46 -12.95 -1.23
C GLY A 52 -18.60 -13.83 -0.73
N ASP A 53 -18.96 -14.88 -1.47
CA ASP A 53 -20.08 -15.76 -1.13
C ASP A 53 -19.70 -16.70 0.02
N ASN A 54 -18.46 -17.20 0.00
CA ASN A 54 -17.93 -18.07 1.06
C ASN A 54 -17.19 -17.29 2.17
N GLY A 55 -17.05 -15.97 2.05
CA GLY A 55 -16.35 -15.14 3.03
C GLY A 55 -14.85 -15.40 3.13
N ILE A 56 -14.20 -15.82 2.03
CA ILE A 56 -12.78 -16.18 2.02
C ILE A 56 -11.95 -14.96 1.61
N LEU A 57 -10.91 -14.66 2.38
CA LEU A 57 -9.88 -13.66 2.04
C LEU A 57 -8.49 -14.26 2.28
N LEU A 58 -7.71 -14.39 1.20
CA LEU A 58 -6.35 -14.94 1.23
C LEU A 58 -5.34 -13.90 0.74
N HIS A 59 -4.26 -13.69 1.48
CA HIS A 59 -3.09 -12.95 0.99
C HIS A 59 -1.97 -13.94 0.68
N ARG A 60 -1.54 -14.00 -0.58
CA ARG A 60 -0.55 -14.98 -1.08
C ARG A 60 -0.91 -16.44 -0.72
N GLY A 61 -2.21 -16.75 -0.64
CA GLY A 61 -2.72 -18.06 -0.24
C GLY A 61 -2.93 -18.26 1.27
N TYR A 62 -2.42 -17.38 2.12
CA TYR A 62 -2.61 -17.44 3.57
C TYR A 62 -3.95 -16.82 3.98
N PRO A 63 -4.80 -17.51 4.77
CA PRO A 63 -6.03 -16.93 5.29
C PRO A 63 -5.77 -15.69 6.15
N ILE A 64 -6.58 -14.64 5.97
CA ILE A 64 -6.42 -13.38 6.69
C ILE A 64 -6.46 -13.56 8.21
N GLU A 65 -7.26 -14.49 8.71
CA GLU A 65 -7.40 -14.81 10.14
C GLU A 65 -6.08 -15.27 10.76
N GLN A 66 -5.33 -16.10 10.01
CA GLN A 66 -4.02 -16.60 10.45
C GLN A 66 -2.99 -15.47 10.47
N LEU A 67 -2.98 -14.61 9.45
CA LEU A 67 -2.09 -13.46 9.40
C LEU A 67 -2.39 -12.48 10.54
N ALA A 68 -3.67 -12.21 10.82
CA ALA A 68 -4.07 -11.31 11.89
C ALA A 68 -3.71 -11.82 13.30
N GLN A 69 -3.73 -13.13 13.53
CA GLN A 69 -3.45 -13.73 14.84
C GLN A 69 -1.97 -14.08 15.06
N HIS A 70 -1.24 -14.42 13.99
CA HIS A 70 0.08 -15.03 14.10
C HIS A 70 1.19 -14.25 13.38
N SER A 71 0.85 -13.23 12.60
CA SER A 71 1.81 -12.36 11.92
C SER A 71 1.79 -10.94 12.51
N ASP A 72 2.76 -10.13 12.11
CA ASP A 72 2.75 -8.69 12.36
C ASP A 72 2.63 -7.90 11.06
N TYR A 73 2.40 -6.60 11.19
CA TYR A 73 2.17 -5.73 10.04
C TYR A 73 3.34 -5.72 9.04
N LEU A 74 4.59 -5.70 9.52
CA LEU A 74 5.75 -5.62 8.62
C LEU A 74 6.03 -6.96 7.95
N GLU A 75 5.80 -8.07 8.63
CA GLU A 75 5.84 -9.41 8.04
C GLU A 75 4.76 -9.58 6.95
N THR A 76 3.54 -9.10 7.21
CA THR A 76 2.47 -9.08 6.20
C THR A 76 2.81 -8.16 5.01
N CYS A 77 3.41 -7.00 5.25
CA CYS A 77 3.92 -6.14 4.17
C CYS A 77 4.98 -6.86 3.32
N TYR A 78 5.91 -7.56 3.98
CA TYR A 78 6.93 -8.35 3.28
C TYR A 78 6.28 -9.43 2.42
N LEU A 79 5.31 -10.17 2.96
CA LEU A 79 4.55 -11.20 2.24
C LEU A 79 3.88 -10.63 0.98
N LEU A 80 3.18 -9.50 1.11
CA LEU A 80 2.48 -8.88 -0.01
C LEU A 80 3.44 -8.40 -1.09
N LEU A 81 4.59 -7.83 -0.71
CA LEU A 81 5.59 -7.34 -1.65
C LEU A 81 6.37 -8.46 -2.33
N ASN A 82 6.79 -9.49 -1.59
CA ASN A 82 7.75 -10.50 -2.06
C ASN A 82 7.12 -11.84 -2.47
N GLY A 83 5.87 -12.10 -2.08
CA GLY A 83 5.14 -13.32 -2.45
C GLY A 83 5.15 -14.41 -1.40
N GLU A 84 6.16 -14.44 -0.52
CA GLU A 84 6.34 -15.47 0.51
C GLU A 84 6.60 -14.83 1.87
N LEU A 85 6.35 -15.61 2.95
CA LEU A 85 6.68 -15.18 4.30
C LEU A 85 8.21 -15.08 4.47
N PRO A 86 8.72 -14.06 5.18
CA PRO A 86 10.16 -13.88 5.36
C PRO A 86 10.74 -14.94 6.29
N THR A 87 12.00 -15.32 6.07
CA THR A 87 12.82 -15.94 7.11
C THR A 87 13.14 -14.94 8.23
N ALA A 88 13.60 -15.42 9.38
CA ALA A 88 13.97 -14.55 10.50
C ALA A 88 15.02 -13.48 10.10
N GLU A 89 15.99 -13.85 9.26
CA GLU A 89 17.02 -12.94 8.75
C GLU A 89 16.44 -11.90 7.79
N GLN A 90 15.59 -12.33 6.86
CA GLN A 90 14.92 -11.43 5.91
C GLN A 90 14.00 -10.45 6.63
N LYS A 91 13.28 -10.91 7.66
CA LYS A 91 12.43 -10.08 8.50
C LYS A 91 13.25 -9.03 9.23
N ALA A 92 14.34 -9.43 9.88
CA ALA A 92 15.22 -8.50 10.59
C ALA A 92 15.79 -7.43 9.65
N GLN A 93 16.24 -7.83 8.46
CA GLN A 93 16.73 -6.90 7.43
C GLN A 93 15.63 -5.93 6.97
N PHE A 94 14.44 -6.44 6.64
CA PHE A 94 13.33 -5.61 6.19
C PHE A 94 12.92 -4.59 7.24
N VAL A 95 12.78 -5.02 8.50
CA VAL A 95 12.47 -4.13 9.63
C VAL A 95 13.54 -3.05 9.80
N ALA A 96 14.83 -3.42 9.70
CA ALA A 96 15.93 -2.46 9.80
C ALA A 96 15.89 -1.41 8.69
N VAL A 97 15.63 -1.83 7.43
CA VAL A 97 15.50 -0.90 6.30
C VAL A 97 14.31 0.04 6.50
N VAL A 98 13.15 -0.49 6.90
CA VAL A 98 11.96 0.34 7.17
C VAL A 98 12.23 1.34 8.29
N LYS A 99 12.79 0.91 9.43
CA LYS A 99 13.11 1.79 10.56
C LYS A 99 14.04 2.95 10.16
N ASN A 100 15.06 2.66 9.36
CA ASN A 100 16.00 3.68 8.87
C ASN A 100 15.41 4.68 7.87
N HIS A 101 14.20 4.44 7.36
CA HIS A 101 13.53 5.32 6.40
C HIS A 101 12.27 6.02 6.96
N THR A 102 11.98 5.87 8.25
CA THR A 102 10.78 6.47 8.88
C THR A 102 10.80 7.99 8.91
N MET A 103 11.98 8.60 9.07
CA MET A 103 12.13 10.06 9.11
C MET A 103 11.91 10.68 7.72
N VAL A 104 11.15 11.76 7.68
CA VAL A 104 10.90 12.52 6.44
C VAL A 104 11.86 13.70 6.33
N HIS A 105 12.05 14.23 5.12
CA HIS A 105 12.89 15.40 4.92
C HIS A 105 12.33 16.61 5.69
N GLU A 106 13.16 17.35 6.43
CA GLU A 106 12.72 18.46 7.31
C GLU A 106 11.92 19.54 6.57
N GLN A 107 12.27 19.84 5.31
CA GLN A 107 11.53 20.81 4.50
C GLN A 107 10.06 20.42 4.26
N LEU A 108 9.71 19.13 4.39
CA LEU A 108 8.33 18.69 4.35
C LEU A 108 7.51 19.24 5.53
N LYS A 109 8.14 19.47 6.69
CA LYS A 109 7.50 20.13 7.84
C LYS A 109 7.03 21.55 7.51
N THR A 110 7.82 22.28 6.73
CA THR A 110 7.44 23.62 6.24
C THR A 110 6.29 23.54 5.24
N PHE A 111 6.24 22.50 4.41
CA PHE A 111 5.14 22.28 3.47
C PHE A 111 3.78 22.15 4.16
N PHE A 112 3.72 21.52 5.35
CA PHE A 112 2.48 21.46 6.16
C PHE A 112 1.93 22.85 6.51
N ASN A 113 2.78 23.86 6.69
CA ASN A 113 2.34 25.22 7.02
C ASN A 113 1.62 25.92 5.86
N GLY A 114 1.69 25.38 4.63
CA GLY A 114 0.94 25.89 3.48
C GLY A 114 -0.54 25.51 3.49
N PHE A 115 -0.94 24.52 4.29
CA PHE A 115 -2.36 24.17 4.47
C PHE A 115 -3.03 25.09 5.48
N ARG A 116 -4.37 25.14 5.45
CA ARG A 116 -5.13 25.73 6.55
C ARG A 116 -5.21 24.74 7.70
N ARG A 117 -5.31 25.24 8.93
CA ARG A 117 -5.45 24.41 10.16
C ARG A 117 -6.77 23.63 10.21
N ASP A 118 -7.81 24.12 9.55
CA ASP A 118 -9.14 23.49 9.45
C ASP A 118 -9.26 22.56 8.23
N ALA A 119 -8.18 22.32 7.50
CA ALA A 119 -8.19 21.38 6.38
C ALA A 119 -8.45 19.95 6.87
N HIS A 120 -9.28 19.22 6.13
CA HIS A 120 -9.57 17.82 6.45
C HIS A 120 -8.27 16.98 6.37
N PRO A 121 -7.96 16.13 7.37
CA PRO A 121 -6.74 15.33 7.42
C PRO A 121 -6.42 14.57 6.12
N MET A 122 -7.43 13.95 5.50
CA MET A 122 -7.24 13.25 4.23
C MET A 122 -6.82 14.16 3.07
N ALA A 123 -7.29 15.42 3.02
CA ALA A 123 -6.89 16.35 1.97
C ALA A 123 -5.41 16.75 2.12
N VAL A 124 -4.97 16.98 3.36
CA VAL A 124 -3.56 17.24 3.67
C VAL A 124 -2.71 16.02 3.33
N MET A 125 -3.16 14.82 3.70
CA MET A 125 -2.47 13.56 3.40
C MET A 125 -2.24 13.37 1.90
N CYS A 126 -3.28 13.55 1.07
CA CYS A 126 -3.15 13.45 -0.38
C CYS A 126 -2.13 14.45 -0.94
N GLY A 127 -2.18 15.71 -0.49
CA GLY A 127 -1.25 16.74 -0.94
C GLY A 127 0.20 16.45 -0.55
N VAL A 128 0.44 16.01 0.68
CA VAL A 128 1.78 15.70 1.20
C VAL A 128 2.37 14.45 0.54
N VAL A 129 1.57 13.39 0.37
CA VAL A 129 2.02 12.17 -0.33
C VAL A 129 2.38 12.48 -1.79
N GLY A 130 1.58 13.29 -2.49
CA GLY A 130 1.92 13.75 -3.85
C GLY A 130 3.22 14.55 -3.89
N ALA A 131 3.44 15.43 -2.90
CA ALA A 131 4.65 16.24 -2.80
C ALA A 131 5.93 15.41 -2.57
N LEU A 132 5.85 14.18 -2.04
CA LEU A 132 7.02 13.31 -1.85
C LEU A 132 7.82 13.10 -3.14
N SER A 133 7.15 13.07 -4.30
CA SER A 133 7.80 12.95 -5.61
C SER A 133 8.84 14.06 -5.87
N ALA A 134 8.62 15.27 -5.34
CA ALA A 134 9.55 16.39 -5.47
C ALA A 134 10.76 16.28 -4.53
N PHE A 135 10.64 15.58 -3.41
CA PHE A 135 11.73 15.39 -2.43
C PHE A 135 12.55 14.12 -2.70
N TYR A 136 11.92 13.09 -3.26
CA TYR A 136 12.51 11.77 -3.49
C TYR A 136 12.58 11.45 -4.99
N HIS A 137 13.09 12.41 -5.76
CA HIS A 137 13.21 12.29 -7.22
C HIS A 137 14.32 11.33 -7.68
N ASP A 138 15.14 10.84 -6.75
CA ASP A 138 16.24 9.89 -6.95
C ASP A 138 15.77 8.46 -7.27
N SER A 139 14.50 8.13 -7.03
CA SER A 139 13.96 6.76 -7.19
C SER A 139 12.65 6.69 -7.97
N LEU A 140 12.51 7.51 -9.02
CA LEU A 140 11.25 7.63 -9.79
C LEU A 140 11.19 6.84 -11.11
N ASP A 141 12.30 6.23 -11.55
CA ASP A 141 12.27 5.38 -12.74
C ASP A 141 11.49 4.08 -12.48
N ILE A 142 10.28 4.00 -13.04
CA ILE A 142 9.39 2.85 -12.91
C ILE A 142 9.93 1.60 -13.60
N ASN A 143 10.84 1.72 -14.57
CA ASN A 143 11.41 0.58 -15.28
C ASN A 143 12.55 -0.05 -14.48
N ASN A 144 13.21 0.71 -13.61
CA ASN A 144 14.29 0.23 -12.75
C ASN A 144 13.72 -0.54 -11.53
N PRO A 145 13.99 -1.86 -11.39
CA PRO A 145 13.51 -2.66 -10.26
C PRO A 145 13.94 -2.13 -8.90
N GLN A 146 15.18 -1.63 -8.79
CA GLN A 146 15.73 -1.11 -7.54
C GLN A 146 15.00 0.17 -7.11
N HIS A 147 14.66 1.05 -8.06
CA HIS A 147 13.90 2.26 -7.76
C HIS A 147 12.48 1.95 -7.27
N ARG A 148 11.83 0.93 -7.86
CA ARG A 148 10.52 0.46 -7.39
C ARG A 148 10.59 -0.06 -5.96
N GLU A 149 11.60 -0.85 -5.64
CA GLU A 149 11.81 -1.38 -4.29
C GLU A 149 12.05 -0.28 -3.27
N ILE A 150 12.98 0.65 -3.56
CA ILE A 150 13.28 1.80 -2.70
C ILE A 150 12.02 2.63 -2.45
N SER A 151 11.25 2.92 -3.50
CA SER A 151 10.01 3.70 -3.39
C SER A 151 8.94 2.98 -2.58
N ALA A 152 8.75 1.67 -2.77
CA ALA A 152 7.81 0.87 -1.99
C ALA A 152 8.16 0.88 -0.49
N VAL A 153 9.43 0.64 -0.16
CA VAL A 153 9.90 0.62 1.23
C VAL A 153 9.81 2.02 1.87
N ARG A 154 10.16 3.09 1.13
CA ARG A 154 10.01 4.47 1.60
C ARG A 154 8.56 4.81 1.90
N LEU A 155 7.60 4.37 1.07
CA LEU A 155 6.19 4.58 1.34
C LEU A 155 5.76 3.84 2.61
N VAL A 156 6.05 2.55 2.75
CA VAL A 156 5.74 1.80 3.99
C VAL A 156 6.34 2.48 5.22
N ALA A 157 7.59 2.94 5.14
CA ALA A 157 8.26 3.57 6.27
C ALA A 157 7.72 4.97 6.63
N LYS A 158 7.39 5.80 5.63
CA LYS A 158 7.05 7.23 5.85
C LYS A 158 5.57 7.46 6.06
N MET A 159 4.70 6.58 5.58
CA MET A 159 3.24 6.76 5.69
C MET A 159 2.75 6.96 7.14
N PRO A 160 3.22 6.20 8.15
CA PRO A 160 2.85 6.45 9.55
C PRO A 160 3.31 7.82 10.05
N THR A 161 4.53 8.23 9.69
CA THR A 161 5.08 9.54 10.06
C THR A 161 4.22 10.66 9.48
N LEU A 162 3.85 10.56 8.20
CA LEU A 162 2.99 11.55 7.54
C LEU A 162 1.60 11.60 8.16
N ALA A 163 0.97 10.45 8.39
CA ALA A 163 -0.34 10.37 9.01
C ALA A 163 -0.34 10.99 10.42
N ALA A 164 0.69 10.72 11.21
CA ALA A 164 0.85 11.32 12.53
C ALA A 164 1.11 12.83 12.48
N MET A 165 1.93 13.30 11.53
CA MET A 165 2.15 14.73 11.31
C MET A 165 0.86 15.45 10.92
N VAL A 166 0.04 14.86 10.04
CA VAL A 166 -1.28 15.39 9.65
C VAL A 166 -2.17 15.52 10.88
N TYR A 167 -2.25 14.50 11.74
CA TYR A 167 -3.05 14.54 12.95
C TYR A 167 -2.56 15.59 13.97
N LYS A 168 -1.25 15.67 14.22
CA LYS A 168 -0.68 16.71 15.09
C LYS A 168 -0.94 18.10 14.54
N TYR A 169 -0.87 18.26 13.21
CA TYR A 169 -1.12 19.51 12.53
C TYR A 169 -2.57 19.99 12.72
N SER A 170 -3.56 19.10 12.56
CA SER A 170 -4.98 19.43 12.77
C SER A 170 -5.30 19.75 14.23
N MET A 171 -4.61 19.10 15.18
CA MET A 171 -4.76 19.35 16.62
C MET A 171 -3.97 20.58 17.13
N GLY A 172 -3.16 21.23 16.29
CA GLY A 172 -2.32 22.35 16.72
C GLY A 172 -1.14 21.96 17.61
N GLN A 173 -0.81 20.67 17.69
CA GLN A 173 0.25 20.14 18.55
C GLN A 173 1.59 20.06 17.81
N PRO A 174 2.73 20.03 18.54
CA PRO A 174 4.03 19.78 17.92
C PRO A 174 4.08 18.38 17.31
N MET A 175 4.73 18.28 16.14
CA MET A 175 5.01 17.01 15.47
C MET A 175 6.07 16.23 16.26
N MET A 176 5.83 14.94 16.45
CA MET A 176 6.74 14.04 17.14
C MET A 176 7.60 13.28 16.13
N TYR A 177 8.88 13.07 16.44
CA TYR A 177 9.78 12.30 15.60
C TYR A 177 9.59 10.79 15.79
N PRO A 178 9.85 9.99 14.74
CA PRO A 178 9.92 8.54 14.87
C PRO A 178 10.99 8.08 15.87
N ARG A 179 10.72 6.97 16.56
CA ARG A 179 11.62 6.31 17.50
C ARG A 179 11.98 4.91 17.03
N ASN A 180 13.28 4.65 16.85
CA ASN A 180 13.78 3.39 16.31
C ASN A 180 13.71 2.22 17.30
N ASP A 181 13.60 2.52 18.60
CA ASP A 181 13.49 1.52 19.67
C ASP A 181 12.08 0.91 19.77
N LEU A 182 11.07 1.54 19.16
CA LEU A 182 9.69 1.06 19.14
C LEU A 182 9.40 0.15 17.93
N SER A 183 8.35 -0.67 18.02
CA SER A 183 7.78 -1.38 16.87
C SER A 183 7.02 -0.45 15.93
N TYR A 184 6.59 -0.95 14.78
CA TYR A 184 5.88 -0.13 13.77
C TYR A 184 4.60 0.51 14.32
N ALA A 185 3.77 -0.29 15.02
CA ALA A 185 2.51 0.18 15.59
C ALA A 185 2.74 1.08 16.82
N GLU A 186 3.65 0.70 17.73
CA GLU A 186 3.99 1.51 18.91
C GLU A 186 4.56 2.86 18.50
N ASN A 187 5.43 2.91 17.50
CA ASN A 187 5.98 4.15 16.98
C ASN A 187 4.89 5.04 16.37
N PHE A 188 3.91 4.46 15.67
CA PHE A 188 2.79 5.23 15.14
C PHE A 188 1.94 5.85 16.27
N LEU A 189 1.59 5.08 17.30
CA LEU A 189 0.86 5.58 18.47
C LEU A 189 1.66 6.65 19.23
N HIS A 190 2.98 6.47 19.35
CA HIS A 190 3.89 7.47 19.91
C HIS A 190 3.76 8.81 19.18
N MET A 191 3.88 8.77 17.85
CA MET A 191 3.85 9.98 17.04
C MET A 191 2.47 10.66 17.05
N MET A 192 1.39 9.88 17.17
CA MET A 192 0.03 10.40 17.23
C MET A 192 -0.28 11.08 18.57
N PHE A 193 0.07 10.46 19.70
CA PHE A 193 -0.52 10.83 20.99
C PHE A 193 0.43 11.50 21.99
N ASN A 194 1.73 11.23 21.92
CA ASN A 194 2.67 11.86 22.86
C ASN A 194 2.94 13.32 22.50
N THR A 195 3.39 14.08 23.50
CA THR A 195 3.85 15.46 23.32
C THR A 195 5.17 15.64 24.07
N PRO A 196 5.96 16.70 23.79
CA PRO A 196 7.16 16.98 24.58
C PRO A 196 6.88 17.20 26.08
N CYS A 197 5.66 17.55 26.44
CA CYS A 197 5.24 17.82 27.81
C CYS A 197 4.71 16.58 28.54
N GLU A 198 4.27 15.55 27.80
CA GLU A 198 3.61 14.38 28.37
C GLU A 198 3.86 13.14 27.49
N ILE A 199 4.52 12.13 28.08
CA ILE A 199 4.72 10.82 27.47
C ILE A 199 3.65 9.90 28.04
N LYS A 200 2.71 9.48 27.19
CA LYS A 200 1.69 8.49 27.57
C LYS A 200 2.28 7.08 27.44
N PRO A 201 1.82 6.13 28.27
CA PRO A 201 2.13 4.72 28.05
C PRO A 201 1.51 4.28 26.73
N ILE A 202 2.29 3.53 25.95
CA ILE A 202 1.95 2.99 24.63
C ILE A 202 2.02 1.47 24.73
#